data_AF-A0A520G3Y6-F1
#
_entry.id   AF-A0A520G3Y6-F1
#
_cell.length_a   1.000
_cell.length_b   1.000
_cell.length_c   1.000
_cell.angle_alpha   90.00
_cell.angle_beta   90.00
_cell.angle_gamma   90.00
#
_symmetry.space_group_name_H-M   'P 1'
#
loop_
_entity.id
_entity.type
_entity.pdbx_description
1 polymer ?
#
loop_
_entity_poly.entity_id
_entity_poly.type
_entity_poly.pdbx_seq_one_letter_code
_entity_poly.pdbx_strand_id
1 'polypeptide(L)'
;GLSVGDLHFSQGDGEITFCGAIEMAGWVHMKVTLIKGGMAKYGIKNPIFKPSPITPQYNDYIIFEGISVDEAGKQYYLDVNVAYRQACLNAIEYLKKFGYSGAQAYSILGTAPVQGHISGVVDVPNSCATLWLPTGIFDFDINPNASGPTKFIDGSISMPLSPDLR
;
A
#
# COMPACT_ATOMS: atom_id res chain seq x y z
N GLY A 1 -28.13 -12.02 -6.20
CA GLY A 1 -27.55 -11.62 -7.49
C GLY A 1 -26.14 -11.16 -7.22
N LEU A 2 -25.18 -11.67 -8.00
CA LEU A 2 -23.78 -11.25 -7.93
C LEU A 2 -23.60 -10.01 -8.82
N SER A 3 -22.90 -9.00 -8.31
CA SER A 3 -22.51 -7.78 -9.04
C SER A 3 -21.00 -7.58 -8.94
N VAL A 4 -20.39 -6.95 -9.94
CA VAL A 4 -18.95 -6.63 -9.95
C VAL A 4 -18.72 -5.30 -10.70
N GLY A 5 -17.73 -4.53 -10.25
CA GLY A 5 -17.25 -3.27 -10.80
C GLY A 5 -15.88 -2.95 -10.18
N ASP A 6 -15.48 -1.68 -10.19
CA ASP A 6 -14.30 -1.21 -9.42
C ASP A 6 -13.02 -1.97 -9.80
N LEU A 7 -12.69 -1.93 -11.09
CA LEU A 7 -11.56 -2.69 -11.61
C LEU A 7 -10.28 -1.90 -11.42
N HIS A 8 -9.36 -2.50 -10.66
CA HIS A 8 -8.04 -1.95 -10.41
C HIS A 8 -7.02 -2.66 -11.30
N PHE A 9 -6.24 -1.90 -12.06
CA PHE A 9 -5.11 -2.45 -12.80
C PHE A 9 -3.95 -2.83 -11.86
N SER A 10 -3.73 -2.00 -10.84
CA SER A 10 -2.81 -2.27 -9.73
C SER A 10 -3.20 -1.40 -8.53
N GLN A 11 -2.92 -1.89 -7.32
CA GLN A 11 -3.23 -1.23 -6.05
C GLN A 11 -2.16 -1.60 -5.01
N GLY A 12 -1.79 -0.65 -4.16
CA GLY A 12 -1.02 -0.89 -2.94
C GLY A 12 -1.90 -1.19 -1.73
N ASP A 13 -1.41 -2.03 -0.81
CA ASP A 13 -2.17 -2.41 0.38
C ASP A 13 -2.64 -1.19 1.20
N GLY A 14 -3.95 -1.19 1.51
CA GLY A 14 -4.63 -0.13 2.24
C GLY A 14 -5.23 0.97 1.35
N GLU A 15 -4.95 0.99 0.05
CA GLU A 15 -5.48 1.98 -0.91
C GLU A 15 -5.39 3.42 -0.35
N ILE A 16 -4.19 3.76 0.15
CA ILE A 16 -4.03 4.90 1.06
C ILE A 16 -4.39 6.25 0.42
N THR A 17 -4.43 6.33 -0.92
CA THR A 17 -4.80 7.50 -1.71
C THR A 17 -6.30 7.76 -1.79
N PHE A 18 -7.14 6.79 -1.38
CA PHE A 18 -8.59 6.75 -1.49
C PHE A 18 -9.14 6.86 -2.91
N CYS A 19 -8.78 7.90 -3.67
CA CYS A 19 -8.87 7.91 -5.13
C CYS A 19 -7.70 7.12 -5.73
N GLY A 20 -7.45 5.94 -5.15
CA GLY A 20 -6.84 4.83 -5.87
C GLY A 20 -7.94 4.10 -6.63
N ALA A 21 -7.66 2.92 -7.15
CA ALA A 21 -6.33 2.41 -7.41
C ALA A 21 -5.81 2.98 -8.74
N ILE A 22 -5.11 2.19 -9.57
CA ILE A 22 -5.14 2.46 -11.01
C ILE A 22 -6.53 2.06 -11.53
N GLU A 23 -7.46 3.00 -11.42
CA GLU A 23 -8.85 2.83 -11.82
C GLU A 23 -9.01 2.62 -13.32
N MET A 24 -9.85 1.66 -13.72
CA MET A 24 -10.13 1.43 -15.13
C MET A 24 -11.54 0.89 -15.41
N ALA A 25 -12.07 1.27 -16.56
CA ALA A 25 -13.12 0.49 -17.20
C ALA A 25 -12.51 -0.80 -17.77
N GLY A 26 -13.30 -1.88 -17.78
CA GLY A 26 -12.82 -3.16 -18.29
C GLY A 26 -13.88 -4.25 -18.27
N TRP A 27 -13.44 -5.49 -18.22
CA TRP A 27 -14.30 -6.68 -18.24
C TRP A 27 -13.76 -7.76 -17.31
N VAL A 28 -14.68 -8.58 -16.79
CA VAL A 28 -14.36 -9.74 -15.95
C VAL A 28 -14.94 -10.99 -16.59
N HIS A 29 -14.09 -11.99 -16.81
CA HIS A 29 -14.53 -13.32 -17.25
C HIS A 29 -14.57 -14.26 -16.03
N MET A 30 -15.76 -14.74 -15.66
CA MET A 30 -15.97 -15.50 -14.42
C MET A 30 -16.76 -16.79 -14.63
N LYS A 31 -16.53 -17.76 -13.74
CA LYS A 31 -17.32 -18.99 -13.58
C LYS A 31 -17.93 -19.03 -12.19
N VAL A 32 -19.20 -19.43 -12.11
CA VAL A 32 -19.93 -19.53 -10.83
C VAL A 32 -20.34 -20.99 -10.57
N THR A 33 -20.17 -21.43 -9.33
CA THR A 33 -20.62 -22.74 -8.83
C THR A 33 -21.19 -22.59 -7.42
N LEU A 34 -21.93 -23.58 -6.94
CA LEU A 34 -22.62 -23.51 -5.66
C LEU A 34 -22.17 -24.61 -4.68
N ILE A 35 -21.99 -24.23 -3.43
CA ILE A 35 -21.88 -25.14 -2.29
C ILE A 35 -23.15 -25.01 -1.46
N LYS A 36 -24.06 -25.97 -1.59
CA LYS A 36 -25.33 -25.95 -0.84
C LYS A 36 -25.06 -26.07 0.66
N GLY A 37 -25.57 -25.10 1.42
CA GLY A 37 -25.35 -25.00 2.87
C GLY A 37 -23.91 -24.61 3.26
N GLY A 38 -23.12 -24.03 2.35
CA GLY A 38 -21.70 -23.73 2.57
C GLY A 38 -21.42 -22.84 3.78
N MET A 39 -22.28 -21.86 4.06
CA MET A 39 -22.10 -20.95 5.21
C MET A 39 -22.07 -21.69 6.54
N ALA A 40 -23.06 -22.55 6.80
CA ALA A 40 -23.13 -23.32 8.03
C ALA A 40 -22.03 -24.39 8.10
N LYS A 41 -21.73 -25.07 6.99
CA LYS A 41 -20.71 -26.12 6.91
C LYS A 41 -19.30 -25.62 7.23
N TYR A 42 -18.97 -24.38 6.86
CA TYR A 42 -17.63 -23.83 6.98
C TYR A 42 -17.55 -22.60 7.91
N GLY A 43 -18.61 -22.29 8.66
CA GLY A 43 -18.62 -21.15 9.59
C GLY A 43 -18.40 -19.79 8.91
N ILE A 44 -18.86 -19.62 7.68
CA ILE A 44 -18.58 -18.42 6.88
C ILE A 44 -19.41 -17.24 7.38
N LYS A 45 -18.72 -16.20 7.89
CA LYS A 45 -19.29 -14.89 8.20
C LYS A 45 -18.92 -13.86 7.13
N ASN A 46 -17.63 -13.75 6.81
CA ASN A 46 -17.08 -12.89 5.75
C ASN A 46 -16.63 -13.76 4.57
N PRO A 47 -16.54 -13.23 3.34
CA PRO A 47 -16.01 -13.98 2.20
C PRO A 47 -14.62 -14.55 2.48
N ILE A 48 -14.33 -15.72 1.92
CA ILE A 48 -12.99 -16.31 1.88
C ILE A 48 -12.62 -16.55 0.42
N PHE A 49 -11.34 -16.42 0.09
CA PHE A 49 -10.86 -16.61 -1.27
C PHE A 49 -9.48 -17.27 -1.26
N LYS A 50 -9.09 -17.81 -2.43
CA LYS A 50 -7.72 -18.26 -2.69
C LYS A 50 -7.09 -17.29 -3.68
N PRO A 51 -5.83 -16.86 -3.47
CA PRO A 51 -5.16 -15.96 -4.40
C PRO A 51 -4.94 -16.62 -5.77
N SER A 52 -4.68 -15.78 -6.77
CA SER A 52 -4.32 -16.23 -8.12
C SER A 52 -2.97 -16.99 -8.09
N PRO A 53 -2.82 -18.08 -8.87
CA PRO A 53 -1.50 -18.66 -9.12
C PRO A 53 -0.62 -17.80 -10.05
N ILE A 54 -1.21 -16.77 -10.68
CA ILE A 54 -0.53 -15.82 -11.56
C ILE A 54 -0.56 -14.45 -10.88
N THR A 55 0.60 -14.00 -10.41
CA THR A 55 0.80 -12.68 -9.80
C THR A 55 2.16 -12.11 -10.24
N PRO A 56 2.34 -10.79 -10.24
CA PRO A 56 3.68 -10.20 -10.30
C PRO A 56 4.53 -10.77 -9.15
N GLN A 57 5.77 -11.16 -9.45
CA GLN A 57 6.70 -11.67 -8.44
C GLN A 57 7.79 -10.62 -8.20
N TYR A 58 7.65 -9.86 -7.12
CA TYR A 58 8.72 -9.04 -6.57
C TYR A 58 9.31 -9.77 -5.37
N ASN A 59 10.63 -9.93 -5.37
CA ASN A 59 11.36 -10.71 -4.36
C ASN A 59 12.33 -9.84 -3.54
N ASP A 60 12.45 -8.57 -3.89
CA ASP A 60 13.32 -7.61 -3.22
C ASP A 60 12.49 -6.40 -2.77
N TYR A 61 12.60 -6.05 -1.49
CA TYR A 61 11.78 -5.05 -0.83
C TYR A 61 12.62 -4.21 0.13
N ILE A 62 12.37 -2.92 0.15
CA ILE A 62 12.73 -2.07 1.28
C ILE A 62 11.50 -1.99 2.19
N ILE A 63 11.67 -2.33 3.46
CA ILE A 63 10.59 -2.42 4.44
C ILE A 63 10.69 -1.25 5.41
N PHE A 64 9.59 -0.50 5.53
CA PHE A 64 9.48 0.67 6.41
C PHE A 64 8.58 0.34 7.59
N GLU A 65 9.02 0.69 8.79
CA GLU A 65 8.28 0.44 10.03
C GLU A 65 7.53 1.68 10.51
N GLY A 66 6.46 1.46 11.26
CA GLY A 66 5.76 2.49 11.99
C GLY A 66 5.11 1.93 13.27
N ILE A 67 4.93 2.81 14.25
CA ILE A 67 4.39 2.48 15.57
C ILE A 67 3.19 3.37 15.92
N SER A 68 2.46 3.04 16.99
CA SER A 68 1.30 3.80 17.48
C SER A 68 1.65 5.14 18.15
N VAL A 69 2.53 5.92 17.52
CA VAL A 69 2.91 7.29 17.91
C VAL A 69 2.74 8.18 16.69
N ASP A 70 1.96 9.26 16.81
CA ASP A 70 1.66 10.12 15.67
C ASP A 70 2.76 11.15 15.36
N GLU A 71 2.55 11.92 14.30
CA GLU A 71 3.46 12.94 13.78
C GLU A 71 3.78 14.05 14.81
N ALA A 72 2.92 14.26 15.81
CA ALA A 72 3.12 15.21 16.90
C ALA A 72 3.76 14.58 18.14
N GLY A 73 4.11 13.29 18.09
CA GLY A 73 4.68 12.53 19.20
C GLY A 73 3.64 12.05 20.22
N LYS A 74 2.33 12.11 19.90
CA LYS A 74 1.30 11.61 20.81
C LYS A 74 1.26 10.08 20.77
N GLN A 75 1.30 9.47 21.95
CA GLN A 75 1.14 8.02 22.13
C GLN A 75 -0.33 7.59 21.98
N TYR A 76 -0.56 6.52 21.21
CA TYR A 76 -1.84 5.82 21.06
C TYR A 76 -1.73 4.40 21.64
N TYR A 77 -2.85 3.76 21.96
CA TYR A 77 -2.87 2.42 22.50
C TYR A 77 -3.22 1.40 21.42
N LEU A 78 -2.24 0.58 21.02
CA LEU A 78 -2.36 -0.51 20.04
C LEU A 78 -3.13 -0.07 18.77
N ASP A 79 -2.75 1.08 18.23
CA ASP A 79 -3.39 1.67 17.04
C ASP A 79 -2.58 1.35 15.78
N VAL A 80 -3.09 0.38 15.01
CA VAL A 80 -2.51 -0.06 13.73
C VAL A 80 -2.68 1.00 12.63
N ASN A 81 -3.70 1.86 12.71
CA ASN A 81 -3.89 2.90 11.69
C ASN A 81 -2.79 3.97 11.82
N VAL A 82 -2.50 4.39 13.05
CA VAL A 82 -1.37 5.31 13.31
C VAL A 82 -0.05 4.63 12.92
N ALA A 83 0.14 3.37 13.31
CA ALA A 83 1.35 2.63 12.95
C ALA A 83 1.56 2.54 11.43
N TYR A 84 0.53 2.18 10.67
CA TYR A 84 0.65 2.05 9.21
C TYR A 84 0.82 3.41 8.53
N ARG A 85 0.18 4.48 9.05
CA ARG A 85 0.44 5.85 8.59
C ARG A 85 1.91 6.23 8.75
N GLN A 86 2.52 5.95 9.89
CA GLN A 86 3.94 6.23 10.13
C GLN A 86 4.85 5.45 9.17
N ALA A 87 4.55 4.17 8.92
CA ALA A 87 5.29 3.37 7.93
C ALA A 87 5.21 4.00 6.51
N CYS A 88 4.02 4.46 6.10
CA CYS A 88 3.82 5.16 4.84
C CYS A 88 4.60 6.48 4.77
N LEU A 89 4.54 7.30 5.82
CA LEU A 89 5.27 8.58 5.88
C LEU A 89 6.79 8.37 5.82
N ASN A 90 7.31 7.34 6.49
CA ASN A 90 8.71 6.97 6.42
C ASN A 90 9.14 6.57 5.00
N ALA A 91 8.32 5.79 4.29
CA ALA A 91 8.55 5.44 2.88
C ALA A 91 8.52 6.68 1.96
N ILE A 92 7.60 7.61 2.19
CA ILE A 92 7.50 8.87 1.44
C ILE A 92 8.76 9.72 1.64
N GLU A 93 9.20 9.91 2.89
CA GLU A 93 10.43 10.67 3.18
C GLU A 93 11.69 10.03 2.58
N TYR A 94 11.71 8.70 2.49
CA TYR A 94 12.77 7.96 1.81
C TYR A 94 12.78 8.23 0.30
N LEU A 95 11.64 8.06 -0.38
CA LEU A 95 11.52 8.29 -1.83
C LEU A 95 11.86 9.72 -2.23
N LYS A 96 11.52 10.71 -1.37
CA LYS A 96 11.91 12.11 -1.59
C LYS A 96 13.42 12.32 -1.68
N LYS A 97 14.24 11.44 -1.09
CA LYS A 97 15.71 11.53 -1.21
C LYS A 97 16.23 11.19 -2.61
N PHE A 98 15.45 10.47 -3.41
CA PHE A 98 15.76 10.13 -4.80
C PHE A 98 15.20 11.13 -5.82
N GLY A 99 14.52 12.20 -5.34
CA GLY A 99 14.03 13.31 -6.16
C GLY A 99 12.52 13.33 -6.39
N TYR A 100 11.78 12.32 -5.94
CA TYR A 100 10.32 12.34 -6.00
C TYR A 100 9.71 13.45 -5.15
N SER A 101 8.61 14.04 -5.61
CA SER A 101 7.76 14.87 -4.75
C SER A 101 6.98 13.99 -3.76
N GLY A 102 6.49 14.59 -2.67
CA GLY A 102 5.63 13.88 -1.72
C GLY A 102 4.36 13.34 -2.37
N ALA A 103 3.77 14.09 -3.31
CA ALA A 103 2.58 13.66 -4.06
C ALA A 103 2.88 12.46 -4.99
N GLN A 104 4.04 12.45 -5.66
CA GLN A 104 4.46 11.30 -6.47
C GLN A 104 4.70 10.07 -5.61
N ALA A 105 5.44 10.21 -4.50
CA ALA A 105 5.68 9.11 -3.58
C ALA A 105 4.37 8.55 -3.02
N TYR A 106 3.45 9.40 -2.57
CA TYR A 106 2.14 8.98 -2.08
C TYR A 106 1.31 8.28 -3.16
N SER A 107 1.32 8.79 -4.40
CA SER A 107 0.67 8.14 -5.55
C SER A 107 1.26 6.76 -5.81
N ILE A 108 2.59 6.61 -5.80
CA ILE A 108 3.27 5.31 -5.98
C ILE A 108 2.79 4.31 -4.93
N LEU A 109 2.71 4.71 -3.66
CA LEU A 109 2.25 3.82 -2.58
C LEU A 109 0.77 3.42 -2.71
N GLY A 110 -0.07 4.25 -3.35
CA GLY A 110 -1.47 3.90 -3.66
C GLY A 110 -1.63 2.94 -4.84
N THR A 111 -0.72 3.00 -5.82
CA THR A 111 -0.88 2.30 -7.10
C THR A 111 0.05 1.12 -7.32
N ALA A 112 1.29 1.17 -6.82
CA ALA A 112 2.24 0.06 -6.93
C ALA A 112 1.86 -1.04 -5.93
N PRO A 113 2.19 -2.32 -6.21
CA PRO A 113 1.81 -3.45 -5.35
C PRO A 113 2.71 -3.54 -4.10
N VAL A 114 2.72 -2.47 -3.29
CA VAL A 114 3.32 -2.43 -1.96
C VAL A 114 2.52 -3.30 -1.01
N GLN A 115 3.18 -3.87 -0.01
CA GLN A 115 2.51 -4.71 0.99
C GLN A 115 2.42 -4.01 2.34
N GLY A 116 1.26 -4.10 2.97
CA GLY A 116 0.98 -3.54 4.28
C GLY A 116 0.75 -4.66 5.28
N HIS A 117 1.63 -4.78 6.27
CA HIS A 117 1.55 -5.86 7.25
C HIS A 117 1.24 -5.33 8.64
N ILE A 118 0.29 -5.99 9.29
CA ILE A 118 0.10 -5.90 10.74
C ILE A 118 1.15 -6.82 11.38
N SER A 119 2.34 -6.28 11.60
CA SER A 119 3.52 -7.07 12.01
C SER A 119 3.51 -7.43 13.49
N GLY A 120 2.97 -6.57 14.36
CA GLY A 120 2.84 -6.83 15.80
C GLY A 120 1.71 -6.03 16.42
N VAL A 121 0.91 -6.65 17.28
CA VAL A 121 -0.30 -6.02 17.89
C VAL A 121 -0.43 -6.27 19.39
N VAL A 122 0.63 -6.74 20.03
CA VAL A 122 0.59 -7.18 21.43
C VAL A 122 1.55 -6.41 22.33
N ASP A 123 2.53 -5.71 21.76
CA ASP A 123 3.60 -5.04 22.50
C ASP A 123 3.15 -3.66 23.01
N VAL A 124 2.31 -3.67 24.05
CA VAL A 124 1.77 -2.46 24.67
C VAL A 124 2.89 -1.45 25.01
N PRO A 125 2.73 -0.17 24.63
CA PRO A 125 1.53 0.45 24.06
C PRO A 125 1.42 0.40 22.53
N ASN A 126 2.44 -0.09 21.81
CA ASN A 126 2.56 0.10 20.38
C ASN A 126 2.13 -1.12 19.57
N SER A 127 1.28 -0.91 18.57
CA SER A 127 1.25 -1.79 17.41
C SER A 127 2.45 -1.46 16.51
N CYS A 128 2.93 -2.48 15.79
CA CYS A 128 3.92 -2.36 14.74
C CYS A 128 3.25 -2.71 13.41
N ALA A 129 3.34 -1.80 12.45
CA ALA A 129 2.93 -2.04 11.07
C ALA A 129 4.12 -1.80 10.14
N THR A 130 4.18 -2.55 9.04
CA THR A 130 5.24 -2.39 8.05
C THR A 130 4.70 -2.18 6.65
N LEU A 131 5.39 -1.35 5.86
CA LEU A 131 5.15 -1.12 4.43
C LEU A 131 6.33 -1.66 3.64
N TRP A 132 6.06 -2.60 2.73
CA TRP A 132 7.07 -3.24 1.90
C TRP A 132 7.02 -2.65 0.50
N LEU A 133 8.04 -1.89 0.13
CA LEU A 133 8.16 -1.26 -1.18
C LEU A 133 8.99 -2.16 -2.09
N PRO A 134 8.41 -2.76 -3.15
CA PRO A 134 9.16 -3.60 -4.08
C PRO A 134 10.15 -2.74 -4.86
N THR A 135 11.45 -3.03 -4.75
CA THR A 135 12.51 -2.25 -5.44
C THR A 135 12.50 -2.47 -6.95
N GLY A 136 12.00 -3.62 -7.41
CA GLY A 136 11.94 -3.99 -8.83
C GLY A 136 10.97 -3.17 -9.68
N ILE A 137 10.25 -2.20 -9.11
CA ILE A 137 9.41 -1.26 -9.88
C ILE A 137 10.18 -0.02 -10.37
N PHE A 138 11.43 0.16 -9.93
CA PHE A 138 12.27 1.31 -10.27
C PHE A 138 13.34 0.92 -11.29
N ASP A 139 13.62 1.80 -12.25
CA ASP A 139 14.69 1.62 -13.26
C ASP A 139 16.09 1.96 -12.71
N PHE A 140 16.19 2.40 -11.45
CA PHE A 140 17.43 2.72 -10.75
C PHE A 140 17.42 2.14 -9.35
N ASP A 141 18.62 1.91 -8.81
CA ASP A 141 18.79 1.33 -7.49
C ASP A 141 18.38 2.32 -6.40
N ILE A 142 17.37 1.92 -5.62
CA ILE A 142 16.91 2.67 -4.45
C ILE A 142 17.44 2.08 -3.14
N ASN A 143 18.33 1.09 -3.16
CA ASN A 143 18.83 0.47 -1.93
C ASN A 143 19.76 1.41 -1.13
N PRO A 144 19.71 1.36 0.22
CA PRO A 144 20.68 2.06 1.05
C PRO A 144 22.11 1.59 0.76
N ASN A 145 23.03 2.53 0.59
CA ASN A 145 24.44 2.24 0.43
C ASN A 145 25.31 3.32 1.12
N ALA A 146 26.61 3.06 1.27
CA ALA A 146 27.54 3.92 2.00
C ALA A 146 27.71 5.32 1.40
N SER A 147 27.39 5.52 0.11
CA SER A 147 27.48 6.81 -0.57
C SER A 147 26.24 7.68 -0.37
N GLY A 148 25.17 7.12 0.21
CA GLY A 148 23.88 7.78 0.33
C GLY A 148 23.08 7.80 -1.00
N PRO A 149 21.88 8.40 -0.97
CA PRO A 149 20.98 8.42 -2.12
C PRO A 149 21.46 9.39 -3.21
N THR A 150 21.28 9.00 -4.47
CA THR A 150 21.43 9.88 -5.63
C THR A 150 20.06 10.40 -6.05
N LYS A 151 19.96 11.69 -6.37
CA LYS A 151 18.73 12.26 -6.94
C LYS A 151 18.66 11.88 -8.43
N PHE A 152 17.73 11.00 -8.78
CA PHE A 152 17.50 10.57 -10.16
C PHE A 152 16.38 11.34 -10.85
N ILE A 153 15.42 11.86 -10.07
CA ILE A 153 14.30 12.65 -10.59
C ILE A 153 14.63 14.14 -10.46
N ASP A 154 14.51 14.88 -11.57
CA ASP A 154 14.89 16.29 -11.66
C ASP A 154 13.78 17.27 -11.23
N GLY A 155 12.56 16.77 -11.04
CA GLY A 155 11.39 17.56 -10.64
C GLY A 155 10.73 18.36 -11.77
N SER A 156 11.09 18.10 -13.03
CA SER A 156 10.48 18.76 -14.20
C SER A 156 9.01 18.40 -14.41
N ILE A 157 8.56 17.25 -13.90
CA ILE A 157 7.18 16.75 -13.97
C ILE A 157 6.65 16.49 -12.54
N SER A 158 5.40 16.84 -12.29
CA SER A 158 4.73 16.66 -11.00
C SER A 158 3.27 16.20 -11.16
N MET A 159 2.67 15.74 -10.05
CA MET A 159 1.24 15.42 -9.99
C MET A 159 0.40 16.71 -10.17
N PRO A 160 -0.70 16.68 -10.95
CA PRO A 160 -1.62 17.80 -11.02
C PRO A 160 -2.20 18.14 -9.64
N LEU A 161 -2.35 19.44 -9.36
CA LEU A 161 -2.96 19.95 -8.13
C LEU A 161 -4.06 20.94 -8.49
N SER A 162 -5.27 20.71 -7.97
CA SER A 162 -6.40 21.62 -8.08
C SER A 162 -6.56 22.36 -6.75
N PRO A 163 -6.42 23.69 -6.70
CA PRO A 163 -6.69 24.46 -5.49
C PRO A 163 -8.16 24.36 -5.08
N ASP A 164 -8.43 24.38 -3.77
CA ASP A 164 -9.79 24.49 -3.26
C ASP A 164 -10.42 25.84 -3.66
N LEU A 165 -11.74 25.83 -3.85
CA LEU A 165 -12.52 27.06 -3.97
C LEU A 165 -12.55 27.74 -2.60
N ARG A 166 -12.10 29.00 -2.56
CA ARG A 166 -12.13 29.83 -1.35
C ARG A 166 -13.55 30.10 -0.87
#